data_AF-A0A3P3E551-F1
#
_entry.id   AF-A0A3P3E551-F1
#
_cell.length_a   1.000
_cell.length_b   1.000
_cell.length_c   1.000
_cell.angle_alpha   90.00
_cell.angle_beta   90.00
_cell.angle_gamma   90.00
#
_symmetry.space_group_name_H-M   'P 1'
#
loop_
_entity.id
_entity.type
_entity.pdbx_description
1 polymer ?
#
loop_
_entity_poly.entity_id
_entity_poly.type
_entity_poly.pdbx_seq_one_letter_code
_entity_poly.pdbx_strand_id
1 'polypeptide(L)'
;MTTTDPQAVFEASGRLGAMEVLGTQVSAVVSMLRAMYAAHPEPARVRHGFDRLIGQLLVSPYMGHDPDRAVVLLDTAAALTRPLAEADPRG
;
A
#
# COMPACT_ATOMS: atom_id res chain seq x y z
N MET A 1 7.01 -22.66 2.29
CA MET A 1 6.04 -21.71 2.88
C MET A 1 6.00 -22.02 4.36
N THR A 2 6.72 -21.26 5.18
CA THR A 2 6.79 -21.47 6.63
C THR A 2 5.50 -20.95 7.24
N THR A 3 4.64 -21.85 7.72
CA THR A 3 3.49 -21.49 8.55
C THR A 3 4.02 -20.84 9.83
N THR A 4 3.76 -19.55 10.00
CA THR A 4 4.20 -18.80 11.19
C THR A 4 3.42 -19.28 12.41
N ASP A 5 4.12 -19.60 13.50
CA ASP A 5 3.52 -19.97 14.78
C ASP A 5 2.63 -18.82 15.31
N PRO A 6 1.31 -19.02 15.49
CA PRO A 6 0.39 -18.00 15.99
C PRO A 6 0.81 -17.42 17.34
N GLN A 7 1.43 -18.22 18.22
CA GLN A 7 1.90 -17.76 19.53
C GLN A 7 3.05 -16.76 19.38
N ALA A 8 4.04 -17.08 18.53
CA ALA A 8 5.13 -16.18 18.22
C ALA A 8 4.65 -14.85 17.60
N VAL A 9 3.62 -14.89 16.75
CA VAL A 9 3.00 -13.67 16.18
C VAL A 9 2.34 -12.82 17.26
N PHE A 10 1.60 -13.44 18.18
CA PHE A 10 0.96 -12.74 19.29
C PHE A 10 1.99 -12.03 20.18
N GLU A 11 3.04 -12.73 20.59
CA GLU A 11 4.10 -12.16 21.43
C GLU A 11 4.86 -11.04 20.73
N ALA A 12 5.17 -11.20 19.44
CA ALA A 12 5.80 -10.16 18.64
C ALA A 12 4.90 -8.93 18.51
N SER A 13 3.60 -9.14 18.25
CA SER A 13 2.60 -8.06 18.16
C SER A 13 2.49 -7.29 19.48
N GLY A 14 2.53 -8.00 20.62
CA GLY A 14 2.53 -7.41 21.95
C GLY A 14 3.76 -6.53 22.22
N ARG A 15 4.95 -6.97 21.79
CA ARG A 15 6.20 -6.18 21.92
C ARG A 15 6.22 -4.95 21.00
N LEU A 16 5.65 -5.07 19.80
CA LEU A 16 5.69 -4.05 18.77
C LEU A 16 4.64 -2.93 19.00
N GLY A 17 3.47 -3.30 19.53
CA GLY A 17 2.36 -2.37 19.75
C GLY A 17 1.47 -2.20 18.53
N ALA A 18 0.20 -1.83 18.77
CA ALA A 18 -0.86 -1.89 17.75
C ALA A 18 -0.61 -1.01 16.51
N MET A 19 -0.06 0.20 16.69
CA MET A 19 0.19 1.12 15.59
C MET A 19 1.30 0.63 14.66
N GLU A 20 2.38 0.09 15.22
CA GLU A 20 3.50 -0.47 14.45
C GLU A 20 3.12 -1.80 13.78
N VAL A 21 2.28 -2.62 14.42
CA VAL A 21 1.67 -3.79 13.78
C VAL A 21 0.84 -3.37 12.56
N LEU A 22 -0.02 -2.36 12.71
CA LEU A 22 -0.81 -1.83 11.60
C LEU A 22 0.09 -1.29 10.48
N GLY A 23 1.12 -0.50 10.82
CA GLY A 23 2.10 0.02 9.85
C GLY A 23 2.83 -1.10 9.09
N THR A 24 3.21 -2.17 9.78
CA THR A 24 3.85 -3.34 9.18
C THR A 24 2.91 -4.06 8.20
N GLN A 25 1.66 -4.28 8.61
CA GLN A 25 0.65 -4.93 7.77
C GLN A 25 0.31 -4.10 6.53
N VAL A 26 0.12 -2.79 6.70
CA VAL A 26 -0.11 -1.85 5.59
C VAL A 26 1.08 -1.88 4.63
N SER A 27 2.32 -1.85 5.14
CA SER A 27 3.53 -1.91 4.31
C SER A 27 3.63 -3.22 3.51
N ALA A 28 3.25 -4.35 4.11
CA ALA A 28 3.22 -5.63 3.41
C ALA A 28 2.18 -5.65 2.28
N VAL A 29 0.97 -5.13 2.54
CA VAL A 29 -0.09 -5.01 1.51
C VAL A 29 0.33 -4.08 0.39
N VAL A 30 0.89 -2.90 0.70
CA VAL A 30 1.42 -1.95 -0.28
C VAL A 30 2.49 -2.61 -1.16
N SER A 31 3.43 -3.34 -0.55
CA SER A 31 4.49 -4.04 -1.29
C SER A 31 3.92 -5.11 -2.24
N MET A 32 2.93 -5.88 -1.78
CA MET A 32 2.26 -6.87 -2.61
C MET A 32 1.54 -6.24 -3.81
N LEU A 33 0.79 -5.14 -3.58
CA LEU A 33 0.10 -4.42 -4.66
C LEU A 33 1.07 -3.85 -5.68
N ARG A 34 2.21 -3.29 -5.24
CA ARG A 34 3.26 -2.80 -6.14
C ARG A 34 3.87 -3.90 -6.98
N ALA A 35 4.13 -5.07 -6.37
CA ALA A 35 4.62 -6.24 -7.10
C ALA A 35 3.61 -6.73 -8.15
N MET A 36 2.33 -6.79 -7.80
CA MET A 36 1.26 -7.15 -8.73
C MET A 36 1.13 -6.15 -9.89
N TYR A 37 1.21 -4.85 -9.61
CA TYR A 37 1.18 -3.80 -10.64
C TYR A 37 2.37 -3.91 -11.59
N ALA A 38 3.58 -4.08 -11.05
CA ALA A 38 4.80 -4.19 -11.83
C ALA A 38 4.85 -5.46 -12.69
N ALA A 39 4.27 -6.57 -12.22
CA ALA A 39 4.21 -7.84 -12.95
C ALA A 39 3.03 -7.93 -13.93
N HIS A 40 2.13 -6.93 -13.96
CA HIS A 40 0.96 -6.97 -14.82
C HIS A 40 1.34 -6.82 -16.31
N PRO A 41 0.75 -7.59 -17.24
CA PRO A 41 1.09 -7.50 -18.67
C PRO A 41 0.72 -6.15 -19.32
N GLU A 42 -0.28 -5.46 -18.77
CA GLU A 42 -0.76 -4.16 -19.25
C GLU A 42 -0.81 -3.12 -18.11
N PRO A 43 0.34 -2.65 -17.59
CA PRO A 43 0.37 -1.78 -16.39
C PRO A 43 -0.35 -0.45 -16.62
N ALA A 44 -0.33 0.07 -17.86
CA ALA A 44 -1.05 1.30 -18.22
C ALA A 44 -2.57 1.19 -18.03
N ARG A 45 -3.17 0.01 -18.31
CA ARG A 45 -4.62 -0.21 -18.11
C ARG A 45 -4.98 -0.29 -16.64
N VAL A 46 -4.13 -0.95 -15.84
CA VAL A 46 -4.28 -1.00 -14.38
C VAL A 46 -4.18 0.41 -13.80
N ARG A 47 -3.21 1.20 -14.26
CA ARG A 47 -3.04 2.59 -13.87
C ARG A 47 -4.29 3.42 -14.13
N HIS A 48 -4.84 3.34 -15.34
CA HIS A 48 -6.06 4.06 -15.71
C HIS A 48 -7.26 3.69 -14.82
N GLY A 49 -7.46 2.40 -14.57
CA GLY A 49 -8.53 1.93 -13.67
C GLY A 49 -8.34 2.41 -12.23
N PHE A 50 -7.09 2.37 -11.74
CA PHE A 50 -6.72 2.86 -10.41
C PHE A 50 -6.97 4.37 -10.25
N ASP A 51 -6.52 5.20 -11.19
CA ASP A 51 -6.74 6.65 -11.16
C ASP A 51 -8.24 7.00 -11.13
N ARG A 52 -9.07 6.25 -11.87
CA ARG A 52 -10.53 6.44 -11.85
C ARG A 52 -11.13 6.14 -10.47
N LEU A 53 -10.67 5.09 -9.80
CA LEU A 53 -11.13 4.75 -8.44
C LEU A 53 -10.69 5.80 -7.42
N ILE A 54 -9.46 6.31 -7.52
CA ILE A 54 -8.98 7.40 -6.66
C ILE A 54 -9.81 8.66 -6.89
N GLY A 55 -10.10 9.02 -8.14
CA GLY A 55 -10.99 10.13 -8.48
C GLY A 55 -12.39 9.99 -7.86
N GLN A 56 -12.97 8.78 -7.89
CA GLN A 56 -14.27 8.50 -7.26
C GLN A 56 -14.22 8.64 -5.73
N LEU A 57 -13.12 8.21 -5.10
CA LEU A 57 -12.95 8.33 -3.65
C LEU A 57 -12.78 9.79 -3.22
N LEU A 58 -12.05 10.60 -3.98
CA LEU A 58 -11.83 12.02 -3.71
C LEU A 58 -13.12 12.85 -3.70
N VAL A 59 -14.09 12.50 -4.55
CA VAL A 59 -15.39 13.17 -4.59
C VAL A 59 -16.42 12.54 -3.63
N SER A 60 -16.03 11.50 -2.89
CA SER A 60 -16.93 10.85 -1.96
C SER A 60 -17.20 11.72 -0.72
N PRO A 61 -18.41 11.65 -0.13
CA PRO A 61 -18.72 12.37 1.11
C PRO A 61 -17.75 12.06 2.25
N TYR A 62 -17.17 10.85 2.28
CA TYR A 62 -16.19 10.43 3.28
C TYR A 62 -14.91 11.28 3.26
N MET A 63 -14.48 11.75 2.08
CA MET A 63 -13.30 12.60 1.92
C MET A 63 -13.61 14.09 2.00
N GLY A 64 -14.85 14.50 1.74
CA GLY A 64 -15.27 15.91 1.73
C GLY A 64 -15.20 16.63 3.09
N HIS A 65 -15.01 15.89 4.19
CA HIS A 65 -14.97 16.44 5.55
C HIS A 65 -13.57 16.85 6.01
N ASP A 66 -12.51 16.47 5.29
CA ASP A 66 -11.13 16.73 5.70
C ASP A 66 -10.20 16.81 4.47
N PRO A 67 -9.73 18.01 4.08
CA PRO A 67 -8.89 18.18 2.92
C PRO A 67 -7.53 17.49 3.05
N ASP A 68 -7.02 17.25 4.27
CA ASP A 68 -5.74 16.60 4.47
C ASP A 68 -5.79 15.12 4.06
N ARG A 69 -6.96 14.48 4.19
CA ARG A 69 -7.16 13.10 3.71
C ARG A 69 -7.01 13.00 2.20
N ALA A 70 -7.46 14.01 1.46
CA ALA A 70 -7.30 14.04 0.01
C ALA A 70 -5.82 14.14 -0.38
N VAL A 71 -5.04 14.96 0.33
CA VAL A 71 -3.59 15.08 0.12
C VAL A 71 -2.89 13.75 0.38
N VAL A 72 -3.17 13.12 1.53
CA VAL A 72 -2.59 11.81 1.89
C VAL A 72 -2.98 10.72 0.91
N LEU A 73 -4.24 10.69 0.44
CA LEU A 73 -4.71 9.72 -0.55
C LEU A 73 -3.97 9.87 -1.88
N LEU A 74 -3.80 11.11 -2.36
CA LEU A 74 -3.11 11.39 -3.62
C LEU A 74 -1.62 11.00 -3.55
N ASP A 75 -0.94 11.32 -2.45
CA ASP A 75 0.45 10.92 -2.25
C ASP A 75 0.60 9.39 -2.18
N THR A 76 -0.29 8.71 -1.44
CA THR A 76 -0.33 7.24 -1.36
C THR A 76 -0.56 6.61 -2.73
N ALA A 77 -1.49 7.14 -3.52
CA ALA A 77 -1.76 6.68 -4.88
C ALA A 77 -0.55 6.83 -5.82
N ALA A 78 0.17 7.96 -5.71
CA ALA A 78 1.39 8.20 -6.46
C ALA A 78 2.51 7.22 -6.05
N ALA A 79 2.65 6.92 -4.76
CA ALA A 79 3.64 5.97 -4.26
C ALA A 79 3.41 4.54 -4.75
N LEU A 80 2.15 4.09 -4.81
CA LEU A 80 1.76 2.74 -5.26
C LEU A 80 2.08 2.48 -6.74
N THR A 81 2.10 3.52 -7.56
CA THR A 81 2.26 3.41 -9.00
C THR A 81 3.64 3.83 -9.48
N ARG A 82 4.49 4.32 -8.57
CA ARG A 82 5.89 4.65 -8.85
C ARG A 82 6.65 3.39 -9.25
N PRO A 83 7.49 3.44 -10.31
CA PRO A 83 8.38 2.34 -10.65
C PRO A 83 9.12 1.83 -9.42
N LEU A 84 9.25 0.51 -9.30
CA LEU A 84 10.16 -0.07 -8.31
C LEU A 84 11.57 0.41 -8.70
N ALA A 85 12.28 1.06 -7.77
CA ALA A 85 13.68 1.34 -8.01
C ALA A 85 14.37 -0.01 -8.26
N GLU A 86 15.14 -0.11 -9.35
CA GLU A 86 16.01 -1.26 -9.53
C GLU A 86 16.91 -1.33 -8.29
N ALA A 87 16.88 -2.47 -7.59
CA ALA A 87 17.86 -2.72 -6.56
C ALA A 87 19.23 -2.69 -7.25
N ASP A 88 20.04 -1.69 -6.94
CA ASP A 88 21.40 -1.60 -7.44
C ASP A 88 22.12 -2.90 -7.05
N PRO A 89 22.58 -3.73 -8.01
CA PRO A 89 23.25 -4.99 -7.71
C PRO A 89 24.66 -4.81 -7.11
N ARG A 90 25.08 -3.59 -6.73
CA ARG A 90 26.44 -3.27 -6.25
C ARG A 90 26.53 -2.68 -4.83
N GLY A 91 25.46 -2.77 -4.02
CA GLY A 91 25.45 -2.32 -2.62
C GLY A 91 25.84 -3.40 -1.63
#